data_AF-E6X851-F1
#
_entry.id   AF-E6X851-F1
#
_cell.length_a   1.000
_cell.length_b   1.000
_cell.length_c   1.000
_cell.angle_alpha   90.00
_cell.angle_beta   90.00
_cell.angle_gamma   90.00
#
_symmetry.space_group_name_H-M   'P 1'
#
loop_
_entity.id
_entity.type
_entity.pdbx_description
1 polymer ?
#
loop_
_entity_poly.entity_id
_entity_poly.type
_entity_poly.pdbx_seq_one_letter_code
_entity_poly.pdbx_strand_id
1 'polypeptide(L)'
;MSVTPTTECLDSDNDGVPDVFDLDSDNDGIYDAVEAGHNQAHTDGVVTGAVGTDGVPDNVQNDPNRETVNYTLSDSDLDTIPDVLEFDSDNDGCNDSDEAYGAKDTDSDANGFYGSGQPNVDVNGRITAATYPEPNDGDSNTVYDYKEKKQAPIIADKNNTTIQACYSTDVTLINSALYADTFQWQLLNGSNWIDISDSTKYSGTGTNTLDIINVTLTENGNQYRLIASHSSTICDEDSSGVTTLNVNDEMDAPVSGGDQSYCSGDSIPQLSANVPSDETVDWYANLSGGTALLESSLSYTPAGAGTYYAEARSTTFVGCTSTTRTPITLTEESPSVVTIGADQVVFVGDNAIFTATASNSDTFHWEVSTDGGITFNSVAESSEYTGTQTVTLTVVSARALQNGYRFRFVASTAGSSCGTTNSSSAVLTVKVKTVITNRRITYRVKKN
;
A
#
# COMPACT_ATOMS: atom_id res chain seq x y z
N MET A 1 84.60 13.92 0.54
CA MET A 1 83.70 13.18 1.45
C MET A 1 83.84 13.81 2.82
N SER A 2 82.95 14.75 3.13
CA SER A 2 82.78 15.24 4.49
C SER A 2 81.68 14.36 5.09
N VAL A 3 82.01 13.64 6.15
CA VAL A 3 81.04 12.94 6.98
C VAL A 3 80.89 13.84 8.20
N THR A 4 79.77 14.55 8.29
CA THR A 4 79.32 15.20 9.52
C THR A 4 78.26 14.30 10.13
N PRO A 5 78.53 13.66 11.28
CA PRO A 5 77.48 13.14 12.13
C PRO A 5 77.20 14.21 13.18
N THR A 6 76.24 15.10 12.91
CA THR A 6 75.49 15.74 13.98
C THR A 6 74.34 14.80 14.28
N THR A 7 74.19 14.41 15.54
CA THR A 7 72.94 13.81 16.01
C THR A 7 71.89 14.90 15.85
N GLU A 8 71.23 14.94 14.70
CA GLU A 8 70.08 15.83 14.51
C GLU A 8 68.99 15.30 15.44
N CYS A 9 68.39 16.21 16.21
CA CYS A 9 67.17 15.90 16.96
C CYS A 9 66.12 15.40 15.95
N LEU A 10 65.25 14.48 16.38
CA LEU A 10 64.14 14.04 15.54
C LEU A 10 63.26 15.25 15.19
N ASP A 11 62.77 15.25 13.95
CA ASP A 11 61.90 16.25 13.32
C ASP A 11 60.96 15.41 12.45
N SER A 12 59.81 15.07 13.03
CA SER A 12 58.94 14.00 12.53
C SER A 12 58.13 14.42 11.30
N ASP A 13 57.66 15.68 11.26
CA ASP A 13 56.92 16.26 10.13
C ASP A 13 57.81 16.98 9.08
N ASN A 14 59.10 17.21 9.38
CA ASN A 14 60.08 17.91 8.54
C ASN A 14 59.75 19.38 8.27
N ASP A 15 59.12 20.08 9.21
CA ASP A 15 58.86 21.52 9.13
C ASP A 15 60.08 22.40 9.49
N GLY A 16 61.12 21.77 10.05
CA GLY A 16 62.38 22.41 10.44
C GLY A 16 62.47 22.79 11.92
N VAL A 17 61.47 22.45 12.73
CA VAL A 17 61.45 22.52 14.20
C VAL A 17 61.61 21.10 14.75
N PRO A 18 62.69 20.79 15.49
CA PRO A 18 62.82 19.44 16.05
C PRO A 18 61.77 19.15 17.13
N ASP A 19 61.23 17.93 17.20
CA ASP A 19 60.15 17.47 18.11
C ASP A 19 60.31 17.91 19.58
N VAL A 20 61.55 18.05 20.06
CA VAL A 20 61.82 18.52 21.44
C VAL A 20 61.48 20.01 21.67
N PHE A 21 61.26 20.77 20.61
CA PHE A 21 60.88 22.18 20.58
C PHE A 21 59.58 22.43 19.82
N ASP A 22 59.02 21.39 19.22
CA ASP A 22 57.74 21.44 18.56
C ASP A 22 56.60 21.41 19.58
N LEU A 23 55.46 21.98 19.22
CA LEU A 23 54.23 21.92 20.00
C LEU A 23 53.15 21.09 19.30
N ASP A 24 53.40 20.63 18.08
CA ASP A 24 52.54 19.87 17.17
C ASP A 24 53.48 19.07 16.23
N SER A 25 54.11 18.02 16.77
CA SER A 25 55.26 17.31 16.18
C SER A 25 54.94 16.53 14.89
N ASP A 26 53.67 16.35 14.59
CA ASP A 26 53.15 15.71 13.38
C ASP A 26 52.31 16.68 12.51
N ASN A 27 52.17 17.94 12.92
CA ASN A 27 51.53 18.99 12.14
C ASN A 27 50.06 18.68 11.75
N ASP A 28 49.35 17.97 12.61
CA ASP A 28 47.95 17.57 12.42
C ASP A 28 46.96 18.64 12.98
N GLY A 29 47.49 19.65 13.68
CA GLY A 29 46.71 20.75 14.25
C GLY A 29 46.11 20.47 15.62
N ILE A 30 46.57 19.42 16.30
CA ILE A 30 46.41 19.10 17.72
C ILE A 30 47.74 19.43 18.43
N TYR A 31 47.67 19.74 19.73
CA TYR A 31 48.91 20.00 20.47
C TYR A 31 49.46 18.69 21.03
N ASP A 32 50.78 18.53 21.01
CA ASP A 32 51.48 17.43 21.70
C ASP A 32 51.04 17.30 23.16
N ALA A 33 50.80 18.42 23.85
CA ALA A 33 50.34 18.44 25.24
C ALA A 33 48.90 17.92 25.47
N VAL A 34 48.07 17.91 24.42
CA VAL A 34 46.73 17.33 24.41
C VAL A 34 46.81 15.82 24.16
N GLU A 35 47.73 15.40 23.31
CA GLU A 35 47.90 14.01 22.87
C GLU A 35 48.68 13.15 23.84
N ALA A 36 49.71 13.74 24.48
CA ALA A 36 50.68 13.09 25.35
C ALA A 36 50.11 12.27 26.52
N GLY A 37 48.81 12.39 26.85
CA GLY A 37 48.13 11.52 27.81
C GLY A 37 48.27 11.91 29.28
N HIS A 38 48.92 13.04 29.57
CA HIS A 38 49.14 13.50 30.95
C HIS A 38 47.94 14.27 31.55
N ASN A 39 46.96 14.67 30.73
CA ASN A 39 45.72 15.37 31.14
C ASN A 39 45.99 16.60 32.04
N GLN A 40 47.00 17.39 31.69
CA GLN A 40 47.38 18.59 32.44
C GLN A 40 46.90 19.82 31.68
N ALA A 41 46.52 20.86 32.41
CA ALA A 41 46.14 22.12 31.78
C ALA A 41 47.35 22.74 31.06
N HIS A 42 47.13 23.22 29.83
CA HIS A 42 48.12 23.91 29.01
C HIS A 42 47.61 25.29 28.58
N THR A 43 48.48 26.10 27.99
CA THR A 43 48.13 27.37 27.33
C THR A 43 48.97 27.46 26.07
N ASP A 44 48.32 27.48 24.90
CA ASP A 44 48.98 27.47 23.58
C ASP A 44 50.00 26.33 23.47
N GLY A 45 49.59 25.08 23.66
CA GLY A 45 50.46 23.89 23.66
C GLY A 45 51.40 23.73 24.87
N VAL A 46 51.63 24.76 25.68
CA VAL A 46 52.58 24.69 26.80
C VAL A 46 51.90 24.34 28.12
N VAL A 47 52.30 23.23 28.73
CA VAL A 47 51.80 22.77 30.04
C VAL A 47 51.97 23.87 31.11
N THR A 48 50.88 24.23 31.78
CA THR A 48 50.86 25.30 32.79
C THR A 48 51.42 24.83 34.14
N GLY A 49 52.17 25.69 34.82
CA GLY A 49 52.67 25.38 36.17
C GLY A 49 54.02 25.99 36.47
N ALA A 50 54.61 25.56 37.59
CA ALA A 50 56.01 25.84 37.87
C ALA A 50 56.88 24.94 36.98
N VAL A 51 58.00 25.49 36.50
CA VAL A 51 58.99 24.76 35.71
C VAL A 51 60.29 24.76 36.50
N GLY A 52 60.86 23.57 36.68
CA GLY A 52 62.13 23.36 37.37
C GLY A 52 63.33 23.87 36.58
N THR A 53 64.51 23.72 37.17
CA THR A 53 65.81 23.96 36.52
C THR A 53 66.16 22.94 35.44
N ASP A 54 65.43 21.83 35.36
CA ASP A 54 65.51 20.82 34.30
C ASP A 54 64.62 21.16 33.08
N GLY A 55 63.84 22.24 33.14
CA GLY A 55 62.98 22.68 32.03
C GLY A 55 61.70 21.86 31.86
N VAL A 56 61.46 20.85 32.69
CA VAL A 56 60.24 20.05 32.68
C VAL A 56 59.22 20.68 33.65
N PRO A 57 57.93 20.80 33.26
CA PRO A 57 56.88 21.28 34.16
C PRO A 57 56.69 20.37 35.38
N ASP A 58 56.66 20.94 36.58
CA ASP A 58 56.58 20.19 37.85
C ASP A 58 55.30 19.32 37.96
N ASN A 59 54.23 19.67 37.24
CA ASN A 59 52.95 18.96 37.27
C ASN A 59 52.99 17.59 36.56
N VAL A 60 53.94 17.40 35.64
CA VAL A 60 54.19 16.11 34.98
C VAL A 60 55.37 15.36 35.61
N GLN A 61 55.77 15.71 36.84
CA GLN A 61 56.90 15.08 37.53
C GLN A 61 56.50 14.51 38.90
N ASN A 62 57.19 13.44 39.33
CA ASN A 62 57.10 12.92 40.69
C ASN A 62 58.08 13.62 41.66
N ASP A 63 59.21 14.07 41.14
CA ASP A 63 60.27 14.77 41.88
C ASP A 63 60.85 15.85 40.94
N PRO A 64 60.59 17.14 41.20
CA PRO A 64 61.05 18.23 40.36
C PRO A 64 62.58 18.23 40.15
N ASN A 65 63.06 18.66 38.99
CA ASN A 65 64.50 18.76 38.65
C ASN A 65 65.22 17.42 38.43
N ARG A 66 64.50 16.39 37.96
CA ARG A 66 65.07 15.07 37.67
C ARG A 66 65.11 14.70 36.18
N GLU A 67 64.66 15.59 35.29
CA GLU A 67 64.58 15.31 33.83
C GLU A 67 63.73 14.08 33.50
N THR A 68 62.75 13.74 34.36
CA THR A 68 61.85 12.60 34.18
C THR A 68 60.40 13.02 34.30
N VAL A 69 59.55 12.47 33.44
CA VAL A 69 58.10 12.62 33.49
C VAL A 69 57.43 11.48 34.27
N ASN A 70 56.19 11.71 34.73
CA ASN A 70 55.38 10.76 35.51
C ASN A 70 54.29 10.05 34.70
N TYR A 71 54.33 10.17 33.38
CA TYR A 71 53.40 9.56 32.42
C TYR A 71 54.17 8.82 31.34
N THR A 72 53.47 7.92 30.64
CA THR A 72 53.89 7.39 29.34
C THR A 72 53.09 8.11 28.29
N LEU A 73 53.68 8.38 27.12
CA LEU A 73 52.92 8.91 26.00
C LEU A 73 51.76 7.97 25.67
N SER A 74 50.64 8.57 25.27
CA SER A 74 49.51 7.82 24.71
C SER A 74 49.95 7.11 23.44
N ASP A 75 49.34 5.95 23.22
CA ASP A 75 49.52 5.06 22.07
C ASP A 75 48.16 4.36 21.94
N SER A 76 47.26 4.95 21.16
CA SER A 76 45.84 4.65 21.14
C SER A 76 45.54 3.36 20.38
N ASP A 77 46.30 3.04 19.33
CA ASP A 77 46.17 1.80 18.56
C ASP A 77 47.12 0.64 19.01
N LEU A 78 48.09 0.94 19.89
CA LEU A 78 49.08 0.02 20.46
C LEU A 78 50.12 -0.50 19.45
N ASP A 79 50.46 0.28 18.43
CA ASP A 79 51.47 -0.07 17.42
C ASP A 79 52.91 0.34 17.79
N THR A 80 53.08 1.04 18.92
CA THR A 80 54.33 1.58 19.49
C THR A 80 54.80 2.94 18.97
N ILE A 81 54.04 3.58 18.08
CA ILE A 81 54.17 4.99 17.72
C ILE A 81 53.28 5.77 18.69
N PRO A 82 53.81 6.78 19.39
CA PRO A 82 52.98 7.63 20.24
C PRO A 82 52.01 8.50 19.43
N ASP A 83 50.81 8.74 19.96
CA ASP A 83 49.78 9.60 19.35
C ASP A 83 50.34 10.94 18.87
N VAL A 84 51.23 11.58 19.66
CA VAL A 84 51.87 12.89 19.34
C VAL A 84 52.78 12.88 18.09
N LEU A 85 52.93 11.74 17.40
CA LEU A 85 53.78 11.56 16.21
C LEU A 85 53.03 10.82 15.10
N GLU A 86 51.71 10.63 15.22
CA GLU A 86 50.91 9.79 14.34
C GLU A 86 49.75 10.59 13.75
N PHE A 87 49.51 10.43 12.45
CA PHE A 87 48.44 11.17 11.77
C PHE A 87 47.05 10.52 11.89
N ASP A 88 46.96 9.33 12.49
CA ASP A 88 45.76 8.47 12.66
C ASP A 88 45.99 7.61 13.91
N SER A 89 45.91 8.25 15.09
CA SER A 89 46.30 7.70 16.40
C SER A 89 45.58 6.40 16.76
N ASP A 90 44.38 6.17 16.22
CA ASP A 90 43.59 4.97 16.51
C ASP A 90 43.53 3.95 15.35
N ASN A 91 44.10 4.33 14.20
CA ASN A 91 44.30 3.54 13.01
C ASN A 91 42.99 2.98 12.46
N ASP A 92 41.97 3.83 12.40
CA ASP A 92 40.66 3.53 11.82
C ASP A 92 40.50 4.00 10.37
N GLY A 93 41.45 4.81 9.89
CA GLY A 93 41.52 5.31 8.52
C GLY A 93 40.95 6.70 8.33
N CYS A 94 40.48 7.35 9.40
CA CYS A 94 40.29 8.79 9.49
C CYS A 94 41.54 9.42 10.11
N ASN A 95 41.93 10.62 9.68
CA ASN A 95 43.10 11.27 10.25
C ASN A 95 42.72 12.14 11.44
N ASP A 96 43.66 12.30 12.36
CA ASP A 96 43.45 12.98 13.65
C ASP A 96 42.96 14.42 13.46
N SER A 97 43.46 15.12 12.43
CA SER A 97 42.99 16.46 12.09
C SER A 97 41.50 16.51 11.74
N ASP A 98 40.97 15.56 10.97
CA ASP A 98 39.55 15.58 10.58
C ASP A 98 38.65 15.29 11.77
N GLU A 99 39.06 14.37 12.64
CA GLU A 99 38.29 13.95 13.81
C GLU A 99 38.33 14.99 14.91
N ALA A 100 39.52 15.48 15.27
CA ALA A 100 39.66 16.51 16.30
C ALA A 100 38.92 17.80 15.95
N TYR A 101 38.82 18.15 14.66
CA TYR A 101 38.06 19.31 14.21
C TYR A 101 36.58 18.99 13.90
N GLY A 102 36.18 17.71 13.91
CA GLY A 102 34.83 17.26 13.56
C GLY A 102 34.43 17.62 12.12
N ALA A 103 35.40 17.61 11.19
CA ALA A 103 35.21 18.07 9.83
C ALA A 103 36.13 17.32 8.84
N LYS A 104 35.51 16.57 7.92
CA LYS A 104 36.11 15.72 6.87
C LYS A 104 37.04 16.41 5.83
N ASP A 105 37.08 17.74 5.82
CA ASP A 105 37.91 18.49 4.87
C ASP A 105 38.99 19.30 5.61
N THR A 106 39.35 18.89 6.84
CA THR A 106 40.41 19.54 7.62
C THR A 106 41.77 19.17 7.04
N ASP A 107 41.98 17.90 6.67
CA ASP A 107 43.03 17.46 5.76
C ASP A 107 42.46 17.21 4.35
N SER A 108 42.37 18.30 3.59
CA SER A 108 41.72 18.29 2.28
C SER A 108 42.48 17.54 1.18
N ASP A 109 43.75 17.16 1.40
CA ASP A 109 44.53 16.38 0.44
C ASP A 109 45.04 15.02 0.95
N ALA A 110 44.55 14.60 2.13
CA ALA A 110 44.79 13.31 2.75
C ALA A 110 46.29 13.01 2.91
N ASN A 111 47.05 14.00 3.37
CA ASN A 111 48.49 13.90 3.57
C ASN A 111 48.91 13.70 5.04
N GLY A 112 47.96 13.75 5.98
CA GLY A 112 48.16 13.62 7.43
C GLY A 112 48.23 14.96 8.17
N PHE A 113 48.40 16.07 7.47
CA PHE A 113 48.57 17.40 8.06
C PHE A 113 47.29 18.22 8.02
N TYR A 114 47.19 19.18 8.94
CA TYR A 114 46.16 20.20 8.88
C TYR A 114 46.26 21.01 7.57
N GLY A 115 45.19 20.98 6.77
CA GLY A 115 45.00 21.79 5.58
C GLY A 115 45.32 21.09 4.26
N SER A 116 46.30 21.61 3.52
CA SER A 116 46.76 21.04 2.24
C SER A 116 48.21 21.40 2.00
N GLY A 117 48.98 20.40 1.58
CA GLY A 117 50.44 20.44 1.51
C GLY A 117 51.08 20.60 2.88
N GLN A 118 52.36 20.99 2.89
CA GLN A 118 53.09 21.24 4.13
C GLN A 118 52.61 22.55 4.77
N PRO A 119 52.12 22.53 6.03
CA PRO A 119 51.66 23.73 6.71
C PRO A 119 52.80 24.73 6.98
N ASN A 120 52.44 26.00 7.20
CA ASN A 120 53.41 26.99 7.65
C ASN A 120 53.34 27.08 9.18
N VAL A 121 54.47 26.83 9.83
CA VAL A 121 54.59 26.83 11.29
C VAL A 121 55.26 28.10 11.84
N ASP A 122 55.04 28.36 13.13
CA ASP A 122 55.75 29.41 13.86
C ASP A 122 57.09 28.91 14.45
N VAL A 123 57.72 29.69 15.33
CA VAL A 123 59.04 29.35 15.89
C VAL A 123 59.00 28.18 16.89
N ASN A 124 57.82 27.78 17.34
CA ASN A 124 57.59 26.67 18.25
C ASN A 124 56.83 25.53 17.54
N GLY A 125 56.88 25.44 16.21
CA GLY A 125 56.27 24.33 15.45
C GLY A 125 54.74 24.40 15.30
N ARG A 126 54.06 25.36 15.94
CA ARG A 126 52.61 25.53 15.79
C ARG A 126 52.22 25.96 14.36
N ILE A 127 51.24 25.28 13.77
CA ILE A 127 50.58 25.66 12.51
C ILE A 127 49.89 27.01 12.64
N THR A 128 50.34 27.97 11.84
CA THR A 128 49.87 29.37 11.89
C THR A 128 48.41 29.55 11.43
N ALA A 129 47.89 28.61 10.64
CA ALA A 129 46.52 28.63 10.13
C ALA A 129 45.52 27.87 11.02
N ALA A 130 46.00 26.97 11.88
CA ALA A 130 45.17 26.10 12.69
C ALA A 130 44.66 26.82 13.95
N THR A 131 43.42 26.53 14.32
CA THR A 131 42.79 27.16 15.50
C THR A 131 43.13 26.45 16.80
N TYR A 132 43.55 25.18 16.75
CA TYR A 132 43.76 24.30 17.91
C TYR A 132 42.56 24.31 18.86
N PRO A 133 41.38 23.84 18.40
CA PRO A 133 40.22 23.70 19.26
C PRO A 133 40.48 22.63 20.32
N GLU A 134 39.58 22.56 21.31
CA GLU A 134 39.43 21.30 22.06
C GLU A 134 39.02 20.21 21.06
N PRO A 135 39.69 19.05 21.01
CA PRO A 135 39.33 17.99 20.08
C PRO A 135 37.87 17.54 20.25
N ASN A 136 37.25 17.12 19.14
CA ASN A 136 35.86 16.67 19.14
C ASN A 136 35.70 15.37 19.96
N ASP A 137 34.57 15.29 20.67
CA ASP A 137 34.09 14.09 21.37
C ASP A 137 32.61 13.95 20.96
N GLY A 138 32.40 13.35 19.79
CA GLY A 138 31.12 13.35 19.09
C GLY A 138 30.03 12.58 19.82
N ASP A 139 30.41 11.50 20.51
CA ASP A 139 29.50 10.67 21.30
C ASP A 139 29.43 11.07 22.79
N SER A 140 30.24 12.06 23.20
CA SER A 140 30.35 12.61 24.55
C SER A 140 30.74 11.55 25.60
N ASN A 141 31.60 10.61 25.23
CA ASN A 141 32.05 9.53 26.10
C ASN A 141 33.35 9.84 26.87
N THR A 142 33.90 11.04 26.69
CA THR A 142 35.15 11.58 27.30
C THR A 142 36.46 11.06 26.71
N VAL A 143 36.40 10.26 25.64
CA VAL A 143 37.53 9.96 24.77
C VAL A 143 37.32 10.74 23.49
N TYR A 144 38.32 11.50 23.06
CA TYR A 144 38.22 12.26 21.82
C TYR A 144 38.22 11.33 20.62
N ASP A 145 37.50 11.73 19.57
CA ASP A 145 37.20 10.92 18.40
C ASP A 145 38.47 10.31 17.76
N TYR A 146 39.53 11.11 17.59
CA TYR A 146 40.83 10.68 17.03
C TYR A 146 41.57 9.58 17.82
N LYS A 147 41.08 9.19 19.00
CA LYS A 147 41.63 8.12 19.85
C LYS A 147 40.71 6.90 19.92
N GLU A 148 39.60 6.92 19.22
CA GLU A 148 38.51 5.98 19.36
C GLU A 148 38.36 5.02 18.19
N LYS A 149 39.24 4.03 18.06
CA LYS A 149 39.18 3.07 16.95
C LYS A 149 37.77 2.54 16.68
N LYS A 150 37.13 3.01 15.61
CA LYS A 150 35.83 2.49 15.18
C LYS A 150 36.00 1.62 13.95
N GLN A 151 34.88 1.02 13.57
CA GLN A 151 34.77 0.32 12.31
C GLN A 151 33.86 1.14 11.40
N ALA A 152 34.29 1.37 10.16
CA ALA A 152 33.50 2.03 9.15
C ALA A 152 32.04 1.50 9.10
N PRO A 153 31.03 2.38 9.01
CA PRO A 153 29.64 2.01 8.80
C PRO A 153 29.44 1.02 7.65
N ILE A 154 28.55 0.04 7.82
CA ILE A 154 28.23 -0.93 6.77
C ILE A 154 26.72 -1.07 6.62
N ILE A 155 26.20 -0.71 5.46
CA ILE A 155 24.83 -0.98 5.02
C ILE A 155 24.82 -2.25 4.16
N ALA A 156 24.10 -3.28 4.60
CA ALA A 156 24.02 -4.56 3.88
C ALA A 156 23.24 -4.47 2.56
N ASP A 157 22.26 -3.58 2.49
CA ASP A 157 21.33 -3.44 1.37
C ASP A 157 21.91 -2.57 0.24
N LYS A 158 22.81 -3.16 -0.55
CA LYS A 158 23.45 -2.48 -1.70
C LYS A 158 22.68 -2.56 -3.01
N ASN A 159 21.70 -3.45 -3.08
CA ASN A 159 20.95 -3.66 -4.31
C ASN A 159 19.92 -2.57 -4.51
N ASN A 160 19.76 -2.11 -5.74
CA ASN A 160 18.64 -1.25 -6.09
C ASN A 160 17.33 -2.05 -5.96
N THR A 161 16.36 -1.45 -5.30
CA THR A 161 15.04 -2.05 -5.07
C THR A 161 13.95 -1.16 -5.63
N THR A 162 12.77 -1.73 -5.83
CA THR A 162 11.57 -0.99 -6.19
C THR A 162 10.48 -1.35 -5.19
N ILE A 163 9.90 -0.35 -4.55
CA ILE A 163 8.75 -0.53 -3.67
C ILE A 163 7.49 -0.06 -4.41
N GLN A 164 6.45 -0.89 -4.34
CA GLN A 164 5.15 -0.59 -4.93
C GLN A 164 4.24 -0.03 -3.83
N ALA A 165 3.51 1.02 -4.13
CA ALA A 165 2.60 1.68 -3.21
C ALA A 165 1.30 2.05 -3.90
N CYS A 166 0.21 2.04 -3.14
CA CYS A 166 -1.07 2.50 -3.62
C CYS A 166 -1.19 4.01 -3.41
N TYR A 167 -1.97 4.68 -4.25
CA TYR A 167 -2.30 6.08 -4.00
C TYR A 167 -2.89 6.26 -2.58
N SER A 168 -2.42 7.31 -1.88
CA SER A 168 -2.86 7.69 -0.54
C SER A 168 -2.58 6.66 0.57
N THR A 169 -1.59 5.79 0.40
CA THR A 169 -1.09 4.93 1.50
C THR A 169 0.25 5.41 2.05
N ASP A 170 0.59 4.96 3.25
CA ASP A 170 1.92 5.17 3.83
C ASP A 170 2.88 4.07 3.36
N VAL A 171 4.16 4.40 3.20
CA VAL A 171 5.22 3.49 2.77
C VAL A 171 6.38 3.58 3.74
N THR A 172 6.85 2.44 4.24
CA THR A 172 8.03 2.38 5.10
C THR A 172 9.21 1.77 4.35
N LEU A 173 10.34 2.48 4.33
CA LEU A 173 11.63 1.98 3.86
C LEU A 173 12.48 1.61 5.08
N ILE A 174 13.19 0.48 5.01
CA ILE A 174 14.03 0.00 6.11
C ILE A 174 15.34 -0.48 5.52
N ASN A 175 16.45 -0.06 6.12
CA ASN A 175 17.77 -0.62 5.85
C ASN A 175 18.42 -1.13 7.12
N SER A 176 19.29 -2.12 6.97
CA SER A 176 20.12 -2.61 8.07
C SER A 176 21.54 -2.05 7.95
N ALA A 177 21.98 -1.34 8.98
CA ALA A 177 23.32 -0.81 9.12
C ALA A 177 24.02 -1.41 10.35
N LEU A 178 25.32 -1.65 10.24
CA LEU A 178 26.21 -2.02 11.33
C LEU A 178 27.23 -0.91 11.54
N TYR A 179 27.71 -0.76 12.78
CA TYR A 179 28.75 0.22 13.15
C TYR A 179 28.38 1.66 12.78
N ALA A 180 27.09 1.97 12.85
CA ALA A 180 26.54 3.30 12.60
C ALA A 180 25.53 3.65 13.68
N ASP A 181 25.54 4.89 14.13
CA ASP A 181 24.58 5.46 15.07
C ASP A 181 23.87 6.70 14.50
N THR A 182 24.35 7.21 13.36
CA THR A 182 23.89 8.42 12.71
C THR A 182 23.39 8.08 11.31
N PHE A 183 22.24 8.65 10.93
CA PHE A 183 21.54 8.31 9.70
C PHE A 183 20.99 9.55 9.01
N GLN A 184 21.03 9.55 7.69
CA GLN A 184 20.46 10.62 6.88
C GLN A 184 19.82 10.03 5.61
N TRP A 185 18.50 10.15 5.49
CA TRP A 185 17.81 9.81 4.25
C TRP A 185 17.98 10.90 3.20
N GLN A 186 18.11 10.47 1.94
CA GLN A 186 18.24 11.37 0.79
C GLN A 186 17.23 11.04 -0.30
N LEU A 187 16.77 12.08 -1.01
CA LEU A 187 15.93 12.01 -2.21
C LEU A 187 16.74 12.45 -3.43
N LEU A 188 16.62 11.74 -4.55
CA LEU A 188 17.25 12.16 -5.80
C LEU A 188 16.42 13.24 -6.49
N ASN A 189 16.95 14.47 -6.56
CA ASN A 189 16.33 15.57 -7.29
C ASN A 189 16.94 15.69 -8.70
N GLY A 190 16.58 14.76 -9.58
CA GLY A 190 16.96 14.71 -10.99
C GLY A 190 18.40 14.33 -11.31
N SER A 191 19.38 14.82 -10.52
CA SER A 191 20.80 14.46 -10.68
C SER A 191 21.59 14.50 -9.38
N ASN A 192 21.10 15.20 -8.35
CA ASN A 192 21.78 15.29 -7.06
C ASN A 192 20.94 14.65 -5.97
N TRP A 193 21.62 13.98 -5.04
CA TRP A 193 21.01 13.54 -3.80
C TRP A 193 20.89 14.74 -2.86
N ILE A 194 19.71 14.92 -2.27
CA ILE A 194 19.44 15.96 -1.30
C ILE A 194 18.97 15.34 0.01
N ASP A 195 19.46 15.85 1.12
CA ASP A 195 19.00 15.44 2.45
C ASP A 195 17.54 15.81 2.64
N ILE A 196 16.76 14.87 3.16
CA ILE A 196 15.38 15.10 3.56
C ILE A 196 15.26 15.14 5.08
N SER A 197 14.30 15.91 5.57
CA SER A 197 14.03 16.11 7.00
C SER A 197 12.59 15.75 7.33
N ASP A 198 12.38 15.36 8.59
CA ASP A 198 11.06 15.09 9.14
C ASP A 198 10.09 16.24 8.88
N SER A 199 8.91 15.90 8.40
CA SER A 199 7.87 16.82 7.96
C SER A 199 6.49 16.15 8.01
N THR A 200 5.47 16.77 7.43
CA THR A 200 4.19 16.07 7.22
C THR A 200 4.28 14.95 6.17
N LYS A 201 5.36 14.92 5.38
CA LYS A 201 5.56 13.96 4.29
C LYS A 201 6.51 12.83 4.66
N TYR A 202 7.53 13.14 5.45
CA TYR A 202 8.60 12.22 5.83
C TYR A 202 8.69 12.12 7.35
N SER A 203 8.93 10.93 7.88
CA SER A 203 9.16 10.70 9.30
C SER A 203 10.25 9.65 9.49
N GLY A 204 11.15 9.85 10.45
CA GLY A 204 12.28 8.97 10.70
C GLY A 204 13.50 9.25 9.83
N THR A 205 13.63 10.45 9.24
CA THR A 205 14.73 10.76 8.31
C THR A 205 16.13 10.66 8.93
N GLY A 206 16.22 10.77 10.26
CA GLY A 206 17.43 10.58 11.06
C GLY A 206 17.61 9.16 11.61
N THR A 207 16.92 8.16 11.05
CA THR A 207 16.97 6.77 11.51
C THR A 207 17.17 5.81 10.34
N ASN A 208 17.40 4.53 10.64
CA ASN A 208 17.48 3.47 9.63
C ASN A 208 16.12 3.12 8.96
N THR A 209 15.05 3.83 9.33
CA THR A 209 13.68 3.62 8.84
C THR A 209 13.09 4.94 8.36
N LEU A 210 12.54 4.99 7.14
CA LEU A 210 11.86 6.15 6.59
C LEU A 210 10.39 5.84 6.31
N ASP A 211 9.49 6.57 6.95
CA ASP A 211 8.08 6.59 6.60
C ASP A 211 7.78 7.73 5.61
N ILE A 212 7.18 7.37 4.47
CA ILE A 212 6.67 8.28 3.45
C ILE A 212 5.15 8.28 3.55
N ILE A 213 4.60 9.39 4.03
CA ILE A 213 3.20 9.50 4.43
C ILE A 213 2.32 9.91 3.25
N ASN A 214 1.17 9.26 3.08
CA ASN A 214 0.16 9.53 2.04
C ASN A 214 0.78 9.74 0.64
N VAL A 215 1.31 8.67 0.03
CA VAL A 215 1.96 8.80 -1.28
C VAL A 215 1.02 9.28 -2.37
N THR A 216 1.55 10.08 -3.29
CA THR A 216 0.80 10.67 -4.41
C THR A 216 1.40 10.26 -5.74
N LEU A 217 0.63 10.41 -6.83
CA LEU A 217 1.10 10.08 -8.18
C LEU A 217 2.29 10.93 -8.65
N THR A 218 2.46 12.12 -8.07
CA THR A 218 3.60 12.99 -8.38
C THR A 218 4.93 12.46 -7.85
N GLU A 219 4.88 11.50 -6.92
CA GLU A 219 6.06 10.86 -6.32
C GLU A 219 6.40 9.53 -7.00
N ASN A 220 5.63 9.12 -8.00
CA ASN A 220 5.94 7.93 -8.78
C ASN A 220 7.29 8.10 -9.50
N GLY A 221 8.21 7.18 -9.24
CA GLY A 221 9.58 7.20 -9.71
C GLY A 221 10.55 7.91 -8.77
N ASN A 222 10.11 8.47 -7.64
CA ASN A 222 11.04 9.06 -6.66
C ASN A 222 12.03 8.01 -6.17
N GLN A 223 13.29 8.42 -6.00
CA GLN A 223 14.38 7.54 -5.61
C GLN A 223 14.97 7.98 -4.28
N TYR A 224 15.10 7.04 -3.36
CA TYR A 224 15.58 7.25 -2.01
C TYR A 224 16.84 6.43 -1.75
N ARG A 225 17.72 6.93 -0.88
CA ARG A 225 18.82 6.16 -0.29
C ARG A 225 19.04 6.59 1.15
N LEU A 226 19.57 5.68 1.96
CA LEU A 226 20.06 5.95 3.30
C LEU A 226 21.57 6.21 3.25
N ILE A 227 22.02 7.22 3.97
CA ILE A 227 23.41 7.40 4.38
C ILE A 227 23.52 7.00 5.86
N ALA A 228 24.50 6.18 6.19
CA ALA A 228 24.83 5.81 7.56
C ALA A 228 26.25 6.30 7.87
N SER A 229 26.40 6.95 9.03
CA SER A 229 27.67 7.45 9.56
C SER A 229 27.76 7.11 11.06
N HIS A 230 28.88 7.44 11.68
CA HIS A 230 29.09 7.30 13.11
C HIS A 230 29.28 8.69 13.75
N SER A 231 28.87 8.88 15.01
CA SER A 231 29.00 10.17 15.69
C SER A 231 30.45 10.51 16.05
N SER A 232 31.25 9.48 16.36
CA SER A 232 32.69 9.60 16.64
C SER A 232 33.64 9.50 15.43
N THR A 233 33.17 9.32 14.19
CA THR A 233 34.07 9.33 13.02
C THR A 233 33.41 10.04 11.85
N ILE A 234 34.11 11.02 11.27
CA ILE A 234 33.56 11.92 10.24
C ILE A 234 33.97 11.52 8.82
N CYS A 235 35.04 10.72 8.67
CA CYS A 235 35.59 10.36 7.37
C CYS A 235 34.76 9.32 6.64
N ASP A 236 34.14 8.40 7.38
CA ASP A 236 33.46 7.24 6.82
C ASP A 236 31.94 7.37 6.81
N GLU A 237 31.38 7.24 5.62
CA GLU A 237 29.96 7.09 5.40
C GLU A 237 29.70 5.92 4.47
N ASP A 238 28.59 5.25 4.68
CA ASP A 238 28.14 4.22 3.76
C ASP A 238 26.73 4.50 3.26
N SER A 239 26.48 4.16 2.00
CA SER A 239 25.19 4.44 1.36
C SER A 239 24.46 3.16 0.94
N SER A 240 23.15 3.13 1.14
CA SER A 240 22.32 2.04 0.64
C SER A 240 22.29 2.03 -0.89
N GLY A 241 21.84 0.92 -1.46
CA GLY A 241 21.32 0.90 -2.82
C GLY A 241 20.14 1.85 -2.97
N VAL A 242 19.72 2.09 -4.21
CA VAL A 242 18.62 3.01 -4.51
C VAL A 242 17.28 2.31 -4.40
N THR A 243 16.38 2.84 -3.59
CA THR A 243 14.97 2.40 -3.55
C THR A 243 14.12 3.34 -4.40
N THR A 244 13.52 2.80 -5.47
CA THR A 244 12.58 3.54 -6.32
C THR A 244 11.15 3.30 -5.86
N LEU A 245 10.40 4.38 -5.60
CA LEU A 245 8.99 4.33 -5.24
C LEU A 245 8.14 4.33 -6.51
N ASN A 246 7.32 3.29 -6.69
CA ASN A 246 6.31 3.23 -7.74
C ASN A 246 4.93 3.38 -7.11
N VAL A 247 4.20 4.42 -7.50
CA VAL A 247 2.85 4.71 -7.00
C VAL A 247 1.84 4.36 -8.09
N ASN A 248 0.90 3.47 -7.77
CA ASN A 248 -0.21 3.15 -8.67
C ASN A 248 -1.25 4.27 -8.70
N ASP A 249 -1.92 4.42 -9.84
CA ASP A 249 -3.05 5.33 -10.01
C ASP A 249 -4.22 4.99 -9.06
N GLU A 250 -5.12 5.95 -8.85
CA GLU A 250 -6.37 5.72 -8.15
C GLU A 250 -7.19 4.68 -8.95
N MET A 251 -7.55 3.57 -8.30
CA MET A 251 -8.34 2.53 -8.94
C MET A 251 -9.82 2.93 -8.97
N ASP A 252 -10.37 2.99 -10.18
CA ASP A 252 -11.81 3.18 -10.39
C ASP A 252 -12.62 2.01 -9.82
N ALA A 253 -13.84 2.29 -9.37
CA ALA A 253 -14.77 1.23 -8.96
C ALA A 253 -15.16 0.36 -10.17
N PRO A 254 -15.36 -0.96 -9.99
CA PRO A 254 -15.79 -1.85 -11.08
C PRO A 254 -17.08 -1.37 -11.76
N VAL A 255 -17.21 -1.54 -13.06
CA VAL A 255 -18.47 -1.24 -13.77
C VAL A 255 -19.45 -2.41 -13.58
N SER A 256 -20.67 -2.12 -13.14
CA SER A 256 -21.71 -3.16 -12.95
C SER A 256 -22.10 -3.81 -14.28
N GLY A 257 -22.21 -5.14 -14.29
CA GLY A 257 -22.83 -5.90 -15.39
C GLY A 257 -24.36 -5.82 -15.42
N GLY A 258 -24.96 -5.10 -14.47
CA GLY A 258 -26.40 -4.88 -14.35
C GLY A 258 -27.07 -5.78 -13.31
N ASP A 259 -28.15 -5.25 -12.71
CA ASP A 259 -28.98 -5.98 -11.75
C ASP A 259 -29.64 -7.20 -12.40
N GLN A 260 -29.85 -8.24 -11.61
CA GLN A 260 -30.42 -9.52 -12.06
C GLN A 260 -31.69 -9.85 -11.28
N SER A 261 -32.58 -10.61 -11.90
CA SER A 261 -33.72 -11.22 -11.22
C SER A 261 -33.91 -12.69 -11.61
N TYR A 262 -34.56 -13.45 -10.73
CA TYR A 262 -34.88 -14.85 -10.95
C TYR A 262 -36.21 -15.22 -10.29
N CYS A 263 -36.89 -16.23 -10.82
CA CYS A 263 -38.13 -16.70 -10.25
C CYS A 263 -37.87 -17.66 -9.08
N SER A 264 -38.68 -17.59 -8.03
CA SER A 264 -38.61 -18.50 -6.89
C SER A 264 -38.65 -19.97 -7.33
N GLY A 265 -37.57 -20.71 -7.09
CA GLY A 265 -37.41 -22.11 -7.46
C GLY A 265 -36.56 -22.36 -8.71
N ASP A 266 -36.25 -21.31 -9.48
CA ASP A 266 -35.30 -21.38 -10.59
C ASP A 266 -33.85 -21.29 -10.09
N SER A 267 -32.90 -21.58 -10.97
CA SER A 267 -31.48 -21.42 -10.68
C SER A 267 -31.11 -19.95 -10.53
N ILE A 268 -30.32 -19.63 -9.49
CA ILE A 268 -29.83 -18.27 -9.24
C ILE A 268 -28.81 -17.87 -10.33
N PRO A 269 -29.00 -16.73 -11.02
CA PRO A 269 -28.06 -16.24 -12.03
C PRO A 269 -26.78 -15.70 -11.40
N GLN A 270 -25.74 -15.59 -12.22
CA GLN A 270 -24.48 -15.00 -11.81
C GLN A 270 -24.51 -13.48 -11.94
N LEU A 271 -23.93 -12.77 -10.96
CA LEU A 271 -23.63 -11.35 -11.04
C LEU A 271 -22.27 -11.16 -11.72
N SER A 272 -22.10 -10.06 -12.44
CA SER A 272 -20.84 -9.73 -13.12
C SER A 272 -20.47 -8.27 -12.94
N ALA A 273 -19.17 -8.00 -12.94
CA ALA A 273 -18.61 -6.65 -12.94
C ALA A 273 -17.39 -6.61 -13.88
N ASN A 274 -17.11 -5.45 -14.46
CA ASN A 274 -16.03 -5.24 -15.40
C ASN A 274 -14.98 -4.30 -14.83
N VAL A 275 -13.72 -4.66 -15.03
CA VAL A 275 -12.53 -3.88 -14.68
C VAL A 275 -11.52 -3.97 -15.84
N PRO A 276 -10.53 -3.06 -15.91
CA PRO A 276 -9.36 -3.20 -16.77
C PRO A 276 -8.62 -4.55 -16.66
N SER A 277 -7.76 -4.86 -17.63
CA SER A 277 -7.11 -6.19 -17.75
C SER A 277 -6.07 -6.52 -16.67
N ASP A 278 -5.56 -5.50 -15.98
CA ASP A 278 -4.59 -5.56 -14.89
C ASP A 278 -5.26 -5.60 -13.50
N GLU A 279 -6.57 -5.81 -13.47
CA GLU A 279 -7.40 -5.81 -12.27
C GLU A 279 -8.26 -7.08 -12.17
N THR A 280 -8.74 -7.34 -10.96
CA THR A 280 -9.73 -8.37 -10.65
C THR A 280 -10.82 -7.79 -9.77
N VAL A 281 -11.87 -8.57 -9.50
CA VAL A 281 -12.98 -8.14 -8.65
C VAL A 281 -13.09 -9.05 -7.43
N ASP A 282 -13.22 -8.42 -6.27
CA ASP A 282 -13.62 -9.06 -5.02
C ASP A 282 -15.06 -8.70 -4.67
N TRP A 283 -15.81 -9.67 -4.18
CA TRP A 283 -17.24 -9.57 -3.92
C TRP A 283 -17.53 -9.53 -2.43
N TYR A 284 -18.42 -8.63 -2.02
CA TYR A 284 -18.77 -8.40 -0.62
C TYR A 284 -20.28 -8.31 -0.39
N ALA A 285 -20.71 -8.61 0.83
CA ALA A 285 -22.08 -8.41 1.29
C ALA A 285 -22.35 -6.97 1.80
N ASN A 286 -21.29 -6.21 2.12
CA ASN A 286 -21.38 -4.88 2.71
C ASN A 286 -20.75 -3.83 1.78
N LEU A 287 -21.29 -2.62 1.81
CA LEU A 287 -20.77 -1.47 1.05
C LEU A 287 -19.32 -1.12 1.42
N SER A 288 -18.92 -1.37 2.68
CA SER A 288 -17.57 -1.13 3.20
C SER A 288 -17.21 -2.18 4.24
N GLY A 289 -15.94 -2.56 4.31
CA GLY A 289 -15.45 -3.59 5.24
C GLY A 289 -16.08 -4.97 5.02
N GLY A 290 -16.03 -5.81 6.05
CA GLY A 290 -16.48 -7.20 5.99
C GLY A 290 -15.50 -8.13 5.26
N THR A 291 -15.77 -9.43 5.32
CA THR A 291 -14.98 -10.45 4.62
C THR A 291 -15.44 -10.60 3.17
N ALA A 292 -14.49 -10.82 2.26
CA ALA A 292 -14.81 -11.15 0.88
C ALA A 292 -15.60 -12.47 0.82
N LEU A 293 -16.67 -12.46 0.04
CA LEU A 293 -17.48 -13.63 -0.31
C LEU A 293 -16.79 -14.47 -1.38
N LEU A 294 -16.12 -13.80 -2.32
CA LEU A 294 -15.32 -14.38 -3.38
C LEU A 294 -14.27 -13.36 -3.81
N GLU A 295 -13.03 -13.78 -3.97
CA GLU A 295 -11.94 -12.90 -4.43
C GLU A 295 -11.52 -13.23 -5.86
N SER A 296 -10.88 -12.25 -6.50
CA SER A 296 -10.18 -12.44 -7.78
C SER A 296 -11.05 -13.04 -8.90
N SER A 297 -12.31 -12.62 -8.99
CA SER A 297 -13.26 -13.13 -9.99
C SER A 297 -14.18 -12.03 -10.51
N LEU A 298 -14.26 -11.87 -11.83
CA LEU A 298 -15.18 -10.93 -12.50
C LEU A 298 -16.67 -11.28 -12.33
N SER A 299 -16.96 -12.41 -11.68
CA SER A 299 -18.31 -12.95 -11.61
C SER A 299 -18.55 -13.74 -10.32
N TYR A 300 -19.77 -13.68 -9.79
CA TYR A 300 -20.14 -14.26 -8.50
C TYR A 300 -21.58 -14.77 -8.51
N THR A 301 -21.81 -15.99 -8.03
CA THR A 301 -23.17 -16.55 -7.86
C THR A 301 -23.55 -16.47 -6.39
N PRO A 302 -24.50 -15.60 -6.00
CA PRO A 302 -24.91 -15.46 -4.62
C PRO A 302 -25.74 -16.64 -4.10
N ALA A 303 -25.87 -16.72 -2.77
CA ALA A 303 -26.71 -17.75 -2.12
C ALA A 303 -28.22 -17.42 -2.16
N GLY A 304 -28.60 -16.18 -2.46
CA GLY A 304 -29.99 -15.73 -2.53
C GLY A 304 -30.09 -14.26 -2.91
N ALA A 305 -31.31 -13.73 -2.94
CA ALA A 305 -31.56 -12.32 -3.22
C ALA A 305 -30.89 -11.38 -2.21
N GLY A 306 -30.47 -10.22 -2.69
CA GLY A 306 -29.74 -9.23 -1.90
C GLY A 306 -29.00 -8.21 -2.78
N THR A 307 -28.36 -7.24 -2.13
CA THR A 307 -27.41 -6.34 -2.82
C THR A 307 -25.99 -6.75 -2.45
N TYR A 308 -25.17 -6.93 -3.48
CA TYR A 308 -23.77 -7.33 -3.38
C TYR A 308 -22.89 -6.23 -3.93
N TYR A 309 -21.63 -6.19 -3.50
CA TYR A 309 -20.73 -5.09 -3.80
C TYR A 309 -19.45 -5.63 -4.43
N ALA A 310 -19.07 -5.08 -5.58
CA ALA A 310 -17.85 -5.39 -6.30
C ALA A 310 -16.77 -4.35 -6.00
N GLU A 311 -15.58 -4.80 -5.60
CA GLU A 311 -14.39 -3.98 -5.36
C GLU A 311 -13.30 -4.37 -6.37
N ALA A 312 -12.64 -3.40 -7.00
CA ALA A 312 -11.53 -3.70 -7.90
C ALA A 312 -10.26 -3.96 -7.07
N ARG A 313 -9.46 -4.94 -7.48
CA ARG A 313 -8.15 -5.28 -6.88
C ARG A 313 -7.09 -5.35 -7.96
N SER A 314 -5.98 -4.65 -7.78
CA SER A 314 -4.87 -4.71 -8.73
C SER A 314 -4.20 -6.08 -8.72
N THR A 315 -3.85 -6.58 -9.91
CA THR A 315 -3.03 -7.80 -10.07
C THR A 315 -1.53 -7.50 -10.07
N THR A 316 -1.16 -6.23 -10.27
CA THR A 316 0.24 -5.79 -10.38
C THR A 316 0.73 -5.17 -9.08
N PHE A 317 -0.14 -4.45 -8.36
CA PHE A 317 0.19 -3.76 -7.12
C PHE A 317 -0.52 -4.42 -5.93
N VAL A 318 0.25 -5.13 -5.12
CA VAL A 318 -0.28 -5.87 -3.97
C VAL A 318 -0.92 -4.92 -2.96
N GLY A 319 -2.16 -5.19 -2.57
CA GLY A 319 -2.89 -4.41 -1.57
C GLY A 319 -3.64 -3.20 -2.10
N CYS A 320 -3.55 -2.89 -3.41
CA CYS A 320 -4.31 -1.79 -4.00
C CYS A 320 -5.72 -2.23 -4.40
N THR A 321 -6.71 -1.52 -3.88
CA THR A 321 -8.12 -1.70 -4.21
C THR A 321 -8.81 -0.38 -4.52
N SER A 322 -9.97 -0.44 -5.18
CA SER A 322 -10.79 0.74 -5.44
C SER A 322 -11.30 1.37 -4.14
N THR A 323 -11.36 2.70 -4.09
CA THR A 323 -11.81 3.45 -2.89
C THR A 323 -13.30 3.28 -2.61
N THR A 324 -14.08 2.88 -3.62
CA THR A 324 -15.51 2.61 -3.52
C THR A 324 -15.85 1.26 -4.13
N ARG A 325 -17.01 0.71 -3.73
CA ARG A 325 -17.55 -0.53 -4.29
C ARG A 325 -18.78 -0.26 -5.14
N THR A 326 -18.96 -1.07 -6.17
CA THR A 326 -20.12 -0.98 -7.06
C THR A 326 -21.24 -1.92 -6.60
N PRO A 327 -22.44 -1.41 -6.29
CA PRO A 327 -23.57 -2.24 -5.90
C PRO A 327 -24.21 -2.94 -7.10
N ILE A 328 -24.61 -4.20 -6.91
CA ILE A 328 -25.36 -5.00 -7.87
C ILE A 328 -26.46 -5.76 -7.11
N THR A 329 -27.71 -5.58 -7.52
CA THR A 329 -28.86 -6.17 -6.85
C THR A 329 -29.33 -7.44 -7.55
N LEU A 330 -29.55 -8.50 -6.76
CA LEU A 330 -30.21 -9.72 -7.17
C LEU A 330 -31.60 -9.77 -6.53
N THR A 331 -32.64 -9.84 -7.36
CA THR A 331 -34.04 -9.87 -6.91
C THR A 331 -34.67 -11.24 -7.13
N GLU A 332 -35.27 -11.80 -6.09
CA GLU A 332 -36.13 -12.99 -6.23
C GLU A 332 -37.57 -12.56 -6.46
N GLU A 333 -38.16 -13.06 -7.54
CA GLU A 333 -39.53 -12.78 -7.94
C GLU A 333 -40.44 -13.97 -7.63
N SER A 334 -41.69 -13.69 -7.27
CA SER A 334 -42.69 -14.73 -7.01
C SER A 334 -43.56 -14.96 -8.24
N PRO A 335 -43.84 -16.21 -8.62
CA PRO A 335 -44.72 -16.50 -9.75
C PRO A 335 -46.15 -15.98 -9.48
N SER A 336 -46.87 -15.73 -10.57
CA SER A 336 -48.28 -15.34 -10.50
C SER A 336 -49.12 -16.46 -9.87
N VAL A 337 -50.08 -16.10 -9.02
CA VAL A 337 -51.03 -17.07 -8.46
C VAL A 337 -52.37 -16.85 -9.14
N VAL A 338 -52.89 -17.88 -9.81
CA VAL A 338 -54.07 -17.75 -10.66
C VAL A 338 -55.13 -18.77 -10.28
N THR A 339 -56.36 -18.31 -10.05
CA THR A 339 -57.51 -19.17 -9.82
C THR A 339 -58.68 -18.78 -10.71
N ILE A 340 -59.40 -19.77 -11.22
CA ILE A 340 -60.62 -19.58 -12.01
C ILE A 340 -61.85 -19.88 -11.16
N GLY A 341 -62.95 -19.18 -11.44
CA GLY A 341 -64.27 -19.45 -10.88
C GLY A 341 -64.88 -20.76 -11.38
N ALA A 342 -66.11 -21.03 -10.92
CA ALA A 342 -66.81 -22.28 -11.20
C ALA A 342 -67.23 -22.44 -12.67
N ASP A 343 -67.47 -23.69 -13.06
CA ASP A 343 -68.13 -24.08 -14.32
C ASP A 343 -69.42 -23.29 -14.54
N GLN A 344 -69.68 -22.95 -15.80
CA GLN A 344 -70.85 -22.17 -16.19
C GLN A 344 -71.90 -23.06 -16.85
N VAL A 345 -73.16 -22.90 -16.44
CA VAL A 345 -74.31 -23.58 -17.04
C VAL A 345 -75.29 -22.54 -17.54
N VAL A 346 -75.45 -22.45 -18.86
CA VAL A 346 -76.32 -21.49 -19.52
C VAL A 346 -77.24 -22.17 -20.53
N PHE A 347 -78.26 -21.47 -20.98
CA PHE A 347 -79.04 -21.93 -22.12
C PHE A 347 -78.53 -21.29 -23.43
N VAL A 348 -78.81 -21.94 -24.56
CA VAL A 348 -78.49 -21.39 -25.88
C VAL A 348 -79.01 -19.95 -26.01
N GLY A 349 -78.12 -19.04 -26.42
CA GLY A 349 -78.41 -17.62 -26.59
C GLY A 349 -78.19 -16.75 -25.34
N ASP A 350 -78.04 -17.35 -24.16
CA ASP A 350 -77.68 -16.61 -22.95
C ASP A 350 -76.14 -16.40 -22.90
N ASN A 351 -75.68 -15.36 -22.22
CA ASN A 351 -74.24 -15.13 -21.99
C ASN A 351 -73.73 -16.03 -20.86
N ALA A 352 -72.52 -16.58 -21.00
CA ALA A 352 -71.80 -17.23 -19.90
C ALA A 352 -70.67 -16.32 -19.42
N ILE A 353 -70.47 -16.23 -18.11
CA ILE A 353 -69.47 -15.34 -17.50
C ILE A 353 -68.51 -16.20 -16.68
N PHE A 354 -67.24 -16.22 -17.09
CA PHE A 354 -66.16 -16.80 -16.32
C PHE A 354 -65.40 -15.67 -15.61
N THR A 355 -65.18 -15.83 -14.31
CA THR A 355 -64.36 -14.91 -13.52
C THR A 355 -63.11 -15.63 -13.07
N ALA A 356 -62.03 -14.88 -12.86
CA ALA A 356 -60.79 -15.37 -12.29
C ALA A 356 -60.27 -14.39 -11.24
N THR A 357 -59.32 -14.83 -10.43
CA THR A 357 -58.49 -13.94 -9.61
C THR A 357 -57.03 -14.24 -9.90
N ALA A 358 -56.21 -13.19 -9.90
CA ALA A 358 -54.77 -13.33 -10.02
C ALA A 358 -54.07 -12.36 -9.06
N SER A 359 -52.98 -12.81 -8.45
CA SER A 359 -52.05 -11.99 -7.67
C SER A 359 -50.64 -12.11 -8.26
N ASN A 360 -49.77 -11.14 -7.98
CA ASN A 360 -48.42 -11.04 -8.58
C ASN A 360 -48.47 -11.11 -10.11
N SER A 361 -49.38 -10.34 -10.72
CA SER A 361 -49.57 -10.28 -12.18
C SER A 361 -50.27 -9.00 -12.61
N ASP A 362 -49.95 -8.54 -13.82
CA ASP A 362 -50.52 -7.36 -14.46
C ASP A 362 -50.86 -7.60 -15.95
N THR A 363 -50.49 -8.76 -16.49
CA THR A 363 -50.77 -9.18 -17.87
C THR A 363 -51.64 -10.43 -17.85
N PHE A 364 -52.71 -10.42 -18.65
CA PHE A 364 -53.77 -11.43 -18.60
C PHE A 364 -54.22 -11.84 -19.99
N HIS A 365 -54.55 -13.11 -20.16
CA HIS A 365 -55.37 -13.56 -21.27
C HIS A 365 -56.18 -14.81 -20.93
N TRP A 366 -57.19 -15.10 -21.76
CA TRP A 366 -57.98 -16.33 -21.68
C TRP A 366 -57.59 -17.30 -22.78
N GLU A 367 -57.67 -18.59 -22.48
CA GLU A 367 -57.51 -19.66 -23.46
C GLU A 367 -58.71 -20.61 -23.43
N VAL A 368 -59.07 -21.14 -24.60
CA VAL A 368 -60.18 -22.08 -24.80
C VAL A 368 -59.67 -23.41 -25.34
N SER A 369 -60.24 -24.49 -24.81
CA SER A 369 -60.07 -25.85 -25.30
C SER A 369 -61.39 -26.38 -25.84
N THR A 370 -61.34 -26.92 -27.06
CA THR A 370 -62.48 -27.52 -27.76
C THR A 370 -62.39 -29.04 -27.86
N ASP A 371 -61.34 -29.64 -27.31
CA ASP A 371 -61.00 -31.07 -27.39
C ASP A 371 -61.00 -31.76 -26.01
N GLY A 372 -61.72 -31.18 -25.05
CA GLY A 372 -61.87 -31.75 -23.71
C GLY A 372 -60.73 -31.42 -22.74
N GLY A 373 -59.87 -30.46 -23.07
CA GLY A 373 -58.78 -29.98 -22.21
C GLY A 373 -57.40 -30.44 -22.64
N ILE A 374 -57.24 -30.98 -23.86
CA ILE A 374 -55.96 -31.49 -24.36
C ILE A 374 -55.13 -30.32 -24.91
N THR A 375 -55.73 -29.50 -25.77
CA THR A 375 -55.11 -28.29 -26.31
C THR A 375 -55.89 -27.05 -25.91
N PHE A 376 -55.17 -25.97 -25.63
CA PHE A 376 -55.72 -24.66 -25.30
C PHE A 376 -55.18 -23.64 -26.30
N ASN A 377 -56.07 -22.79 -26.81
CA ASN A 377 -55.73 -21.73 -27.77
C ASN A 377 -56.16 -20.38 -27.19
N SER A 378 -55.35 -19.34 -27.41
CA SER A 378 -55.68 -17.98 -26.94
C SER A 378 -57.00 -17.48 -27.51
N VAL A 379 -57.80 -16.87 -26.64
CA VAL A 379 -59.09 -16.26 -26.98
C VAL A 379 -58.87 -14.80 -27.31
N ALA A 380 -59.16 -14.43 -28.55
CA ALA A 380 -59.14 -13.05 -29.01
C ALA A 380 -60.49 -12.35 -28.77
N GLU A 381 -60.42 -11.04 -28.53
CA GLU A 381 -61.61 -10.19 -28.47
C GLU A 381 -62.42 -10.27 -29.78
N SER A 382 -63.73 -10.48 -29.66
CA SER A 382 -64.59 -10.70 -30.82
C SER A 382 -66.08 -10.49 -30.49
N SER A 383 -66.96 -10.75 -31.47
CA SER A 383 -68.40 -10.83 -31.21
C SER A 383 -68.81 -12.04 -30.35
N GLU A 384 -67.93 -13.04 -30.20
CA GLU A 384 -68.21 -14.27 -29.45
C GLU A 384 -67.64 -14.21 -28.01
N TYR A 385 -66.60 -13.41 -27.79
CA TYR A 385 -65.88 -13.31 -26.53
C TYR A 385 -65.58 -11.85 -26.21
N THR A 386 -65.88 -11.43 -24.99
CA THR A 386 -65.55 -10.09 -24.47
C THR A 386 -64.88 -10.16 -23.10
N GLY A 387 -63.95 -9.25 -22.80
CA GLY A 387 -63.14 -9.23 -21.59
C GLY A 387 -61.95 -10.19 -21.60
N THR A 388 -61.41 -10.56 -22.77
CA THR A 388 -60.40 -11.62 -22.93
C THR A 388 -59.02 -11.30 -22.35
N GLN A 389 -58.77 -10.05 -21.96
CA GLN A 389 -57.56 -9.60 -21.24
C GLN A 389 -57.90 -9.09 -19.83
N THR A 390 -59.08 -9.43 -19.32
CA THR A 390 -59.52 -9.02 -17.98
C THR A 390 -59.77 -10.27 -17.13
N VAL A 391 -59.90 -10.07 -15.82
CA VAL A 391 -60.30 -11.14 -14.89
C VAL A 391 -61.74 -11.65 -15.11
N THR A 392 -62.49 -11.12 -16.08
CA THR A 392 -63.84 -11.57 -16.44
C THR A 392 -63.94 -11.81 -17.95
N LEU A 393 -64.15 -13.06 -18.35
CA LEU A 393 -64.49 -13.43 -19.73
C LEU A 393 -65.99 -13.63 -19.86
N THR A 394 -66.59 -12.94 -20.82
CA THR A 394 -67.98 -13.18 -21.23
C THR A 394 -68.02 -13.88 -22.57
N VAL A 395 -68.57 -15.10 -22.59
CA VAL A 395 -68.96 -15.80 -23.81
C VAL A 395 -70.33 -15.27 -24.22
N VAL A 396 -70.37 -14.50 -25.31
CA VAL A 396 -71.58 -13.80 -25.77
C VAL A 396 -72.47 -14.76 -26.55
N SER A 397 -73.74 -14.86 -26.16
CA SER A 397 -74.76 -15.69 -26.83
C SER A 397 -74.30 -17.14 -27.06
N ALA A 398 -74.08 -17.89 -25.99
CA ALA A 398 -73.50 -19.23 -26.04
C ALA A 398 -74.27 -20.17 -27.01
N ARG A 399 -73.52 -20.87 -27.87
CA ARG A 399 -74.04 -21.77 -28.90
C ARG A 399 -73.99 -23.22 -28.43
N ALA A 400 -74.92 -24.04 -28.91
CA ALA A 400 -74.96 -25.48 -28.57
C ALA A 400 -73.66 -26.23 -28.93
N LEU A 401 -72.95 -25.77 -29.97
CA LEU A 401 -71.66 -26.32 -30.42
C LEU A 401 -70.51 -26.08 -29.43
N GLN A 402 -70.65 -25.10 -28.53
CA GLN A 402 -69.67 -24.75 -27.50
C GLN A 402 -69.88 -25.56 -26.20
N ASN A 403 -70.89 -26.44 -26.16
CA ASN A 403 -71.12 -27.31 -25.00
C ASN A 403 -69.91 -28.23 -24.77
N GLY A 404 -69.34 -28.15 -23.57
CA GLY A 404 -68.14 -28.90 -23.18
C GLY A 404 -66.82 -28.17 -23.44
N TYR A 405 -66.85 -26.94 -23.98
CA TYR A 405 -65.65 -26.12 -24.08
C TYR A 405 -65.11 -25.82 -22.69
N ARG A 406 -63.78 -25.83 -22.55
CA ARG A 406 -63.09 -25.51 -21.30
C ARG A 406 -62.34 -24.20 -21.46
N PHE A 407 -62.43 -23.33 -20.46
CA PHE A 407 -61.71 -22.07 -20.43
C PHE A 407 -60.70 -22.10 -19.30
N ARG A 408 -59.50 -21.58 -19.53
CA ARG A 408 -58.52 -21.32 -18.48
C ARG A 408 -58.04 -19.87 -18.58
N PHE A 409 -57.64 -19.34 -17.45
CA PHE A 409 -57.09 -18.00 -17.31
C PHE A 409 -55.56 -18.09 -17.18
N VAL A 410 -54.86 -17.22 -17.87
CA VAL A 410 -53.40 -17.18 -17.89
C VAL A 410 -52.94 -15.79 -17.46
N ALA A 411 -52.03 -15.74 -16.49
CA ALA A 411 -51.50 -14.49 -15.97
C ALA A 411 -49.97 -14.51 -15.88
N SER A 412 -49.39 -13.32 -15.98
CA SER A 412 -47.95 -13.05 -15.83
C SER A 412 -47.72 -11.62 -15.33
N THR A 413 -46.47 -11.29 -15.02
CA THR A 413 -46.02 -9.92 -14.73
C THR A 413 -45.12 -9.42 -15.85
N ALA A 414 -45.39 -8.24 -16.40
CA ALA A 414 -44.57 -7.65 -17.45
C ALA A 414 -43.14 -7.41 -16.95
N GLY A 415 -42.15 -7.90 -17.71
CA GLY A 415 -40.73 -7.75 -17.37
C GLY A 415 -40.24 -8.67 -16.24
N SER A 416 -41.08 -9.54 -15.70
CA SER A 416 -40.67 -10.54 -14.71
C SER A 416 -39.88 -11.67 -15.35
N SER A 417 -38.92 -12.18 -14.58
CA SER A 417 -38.19 -13.43 -14.84
C SER A 417 -39.09 -14.67 -14.71
N CYS A 418 -40.20 -14.59 -13.98
CA CYS A 418 -41.17 -15.68 -13.85
C CYS A 418 -41.99 -15.88 -15.13
N GLY A 419 -42.15 -17.14 -15.53
CA GLY A 419 -43.01 -17.53 -16.66
C GLY A 419 -44.51 -17.32 -16.38
N THR A 420 -45.32 -17.52 -17.43
CA THR A 420 -46.78 -17.45 -17.34
C THR A 420 -47.35 -18.57 -16.46
N THR A 421 -48.33 -18.25 -15.63
CA THR A 421 -49.05 -19.23 -14.81
C THR A 421 -50.45 -19.46 -15.36
N ASN A 422 -50.80 -20.74 -15.53
CA ASN A 422 -52.12 -21.17 -15.99
C ASN A 422 -53.01 -21.55 -14.80
N SER A 423 -54.27 -21.12 -14.81
CA SER A 423 -55.27 -21.65 -13.90
C SER A 423 -55.65 -23.09 -14.26
N SER A 424 -56.41 -23.75 -13.37
CA SER A 424 -57.25 -24.89 -13.77
C SER A 424 -58.28 -24.46 -14.83
N SER A 425 -58.99 -25.42 -15.43
CA SER A 425 -60.00 -25.12 -16.45
C SER A 425 -61.43 -25.18 -15.90
N ALA A 426 -62.30 -24.25 -16.30
CA ALA A 426 -63.73 -24.30 -16.05
C ALA A 426 -64.52 -24.69 -17.32
N VAL A 427 -65.59 -25.47 -17.17
CA VAL A 427 -66.40 -26.01 -18.26
C VAL A 427 -67.60 -25.11 -18.57
N LEU A 428 -67.89 -24.90 -19.86
CA LEU A 428 -69.14 -24.33 -20.35
C LEU A 428 -70.14 -25.44 -20.69
N THR A 429 -71.25 -25.52 -19.97
CA THR A 429 -72.38 -26.40 -20.28
C THR A 429 -73.51 -25.58 -20.89
N VAL A 430 -73.88 -25.89 -22.14
CA VAL A 430 -74.94 -25.20 -22.87
C VAL A 430 -76.16 -26.10 -23.01
N LYS A 431 -77.27 -25.72 -22.38
CA LYS A 431 -78.55 -26.44 -22.40
C LYS A 431 -79.53 -25.81 -23.39
N VAL A 432 -80.56 -26.54 -23.81
CA VAL A 432 -81.66 -26.00 -24.64
C VAL A 432 -82.93 -25.86 -23.81
N LYS A 433 -83.65 -24.72 -23.90
CA LYS A 433 -84.79 -24.40 -23.02
C LYS A 433 -85.98 -25.36 -23.21
N THR A 434 -86.23 -25.90 -24.41
CA THR A 434 -87.12 -27.06 -24.66
C THR A 434 -87.05 -27.47 -26.13
N VAL A 435 -87.10 -28.77 -26.44
CA VAL A 435 -87.30 -29.26 -27.82
C VAL A 435 -88.80 -29.44 -28.04
N ILE A 436 -89.43 -28.59 -28.86
CA ILE A 436 -90.80 -28.84 -29.34
C ILE A 436 -90.73 -30.02 -30.32
N THR A 437 -91.06 -31.23 -29.85
CA THR A 437 -91.27 -32.36 -30.76
C THR A 437 -92.72 -32.34 -31.23
N ASN A 438 -92.94 -32.03 -32.50
CA ASN A 438 -94.25 -32.13 -33.13
C ASN A 438 -94.59 -33.61 -33.39
N ARG A 439 -94.99 -34.36 -32.35
CA ARG A 439 -95.60 -35.68 -32.52
C ARG A 439 -97.09 -35.50 -32.87
N ARG A 440 -97.41 -35.37 -34.16
CA ARG A 440 -98.78 -35.61 -34.63
C ARG A 440 -98.94 -37.00 -35.24
N ILE A 441 -99.97 -37.65 -34.73
CA ILE A 441 -100.45 -39.01 -34.92
C ILE A 441 -101.10 -39.14 -36.30
N THR A 442 -100.66 -40.11 -37.11
CA THR A 442 -101.44 -40.58 -38.26
C THR A 442 -102.27 -41.78 -37.80
N TYR A 443 -103.58 -41.60 -37.65
CA TYR A 443 -104.51 -42.70 -37.37
C TYR A 443 -104.67 -43.60 -38.61
N ARG A 444 -104.57 -44.91 -38.41
CA ARG A 444 -105.04 -45.94 -39.37
C ARG A 444 -106.57 -45.88 -39.43
N VAL A 445 -107.14 -45.74 -40.62
CA VAL A 445 -108.52 -46.16 -40.90
C VAL A 445 -108.45 -47.60 -41.41
N LYS A 446 -109.23 -48.53 -40.82
CA LYS A 446 -109.37 -49.91 -41.31
C LYS A 446 -110.74 -50.08 -41.99
N LYS A 447 -110.66 -50.67 -43.21
CA LYS A 447 -111.59 -51.55 -43.95
C LYS A 447 -113.09 -51.22 -44.01
N ASN A 448 -113.61 -51.24 -45.24
CA ASN A 448 -114.54 -52.29 -45.64
C ASN A 448 -113.79 -53.29 -46.52
#